data_AF-A0A6A6DH13-F1
#
_entry.id   AF-A0A6A6DH13-F1
#
_cell.length_a   1.000
_cell.length_b   1.000
_cell.length_c   1.000
_cell.angle_alpha   90.00
_cell.angle_beta   90.00
_cell.angle_gamma   90.00
#
_symmetry.space_group_name_H-M   'P 1'
#
loop_
_entity.id
_entity.type
_entity.pdbx_description
1 polymer ?
#
loop_
_entity_poly.entity_id
_entity_poly.type
_entity_poly.pdbx_seq_one_letter_code
_entity_poly.pdbx_strand_id
1 'polypeptide(L)'
;MEALSVAASAVQLAAYSASIITFIGKLFKSLRNLPQQYHQYEVQLLLLIHITFNIENNPALQTKDIKVHLEATTKEVAALQSLLCRPKIAFARSSVVRRLWDTIEGFEQQVSSRLERLRQMTIVLQISLESENTRQVYCIRQGVNRLNTLFAISGVGDQGAARAMDNSDVSRQTHLSVHLADKGAKDRFPIGERCRLHAR
;
A
#
# COMPACT_ATOMS: atom_id res chain seq x y z
N MET A 1 -4.28 4.65 25.59
CA MET A 1 -5.17 3.58 25.06
C MET A 1 -5.40 3.67 23.54
N GLU A 2 -5.15 4.82 22.90
CA GLU A 2 -5.40 4.97 21.45
C GLU A 2 -4.46 4.11 20.58
N ALA A 3 -3.16 4.08 20.90
CA ALA A 3 -2.15 3.28 20.21
C ALA A 3 -2.52 1.79 20.06
N LEU A 4 -2.85 1.13 21.18
CA LEU A 4 -3.32 -0.27 21.21
C LEU A 4 -4.57 -0.50 20.35
N SER A 5 -5.48 0.47 20.31
CA SER A 5 -6.68 0.38 19.49
C SER A 5 -6.39 0.51 17.99
N VAL A 6 -5.42 1.35 17.60
CA VAL A 6 -5.00 1.50 16.20
C VAL A 6 -4.30 0.22 15.71
N ALA A 7 -3.36 -0.30 16.51
CA ALA A 7 -2.68 -1.54 16.22
C ALA A 7 -3.66 -2.71 16.05
N ALA A 8 -4.64 -2.83 16.95
CA ALA A 8 -5.68 -3.85 16.85
C ALA A 8 -6.50 -3.74 15.54
N SER A 9 -6.90 -2.54 15.14
CA SER A 9 -7.61 -2.32 13.87
C SER A 9 -6.74 -2.66 12.66
N ALA A 10 -5.44 -2.36 12.71
CA ALA A 10 -4.49 -2.71 11.66
C ALA A 10 -4.36 -4.24 11.50
N VAL A 11 -4.23 -4.97 12.61
CA VAL A 11 -4.20 -6.44 12.62
C VAL A 11 -5.49 -7.03 12.05
N GLN A 12 -6.65 -6.48 12.42
CA GLN A 12 -7.94 -6.95 11.88
C GLN A 12 -8.04 -6.72 10.36
N LEU A 13 -7.64 -5.55 9.88
CA LEU A 13 -7.60 -5.25 8.45
C LEU A 13 -6.66 -6.21 7.69
N ALA A 14 -5.49 -6.52 8.26
CA ALA A 14 -4.56 -7.48 7.69
C ALA A 14 -5.18 -8.88 7.61
N ALA A 15 -5.86 -9.32 8.68
CA ALA A 15 -6.50 -10.63 8.74
C ALA A 15 -7.62 -10.78 7.71
N TYR A 16 -8.49 -9.77 7.57
CA TYR A 16 -9.55 -9.79 6.55
C TYR A 16 -8.97 -9.79 5.14
N SER A 17 -7.95 -8.97 4.88
CA SER A 17 -7.28 -8.91 3.58
C SER A 17 -6.63 -10.25 3.20
N ALA A 18 -5.93 -10.89 4.14
CA ALA A 18 -5.31 -12.20 3.94
C ALA A 18 -6.35 -13.31 3.67
N SER A 19 -7.51 -13.25 4.33
CA SER A 19 -8.63 -14.17 4.08
C SER A 19 -9.14 -14.04 2.64
N ILE A 20 -9.28 -12.82 2.12
CA ILE A 20 -9.74 -12.58 0.75
C ILE A 20 -8.68 -13.03 -0.26
N ILE A 21 -7.40 -12.72 -0.04
CA ILE A 21 -6.30 -13.19 -0.91
C ILE A 21 -6.30 -14.71 -0.99
N THR A 22 -6.42 -15.39 0.16
CA THR A 22 -6.47 -16.86 0.20
C THR A 22 -7.66 -17.41 -0.59
N PHE A 23 -8.81 -16.74 -0.52
CA PHE A 23 -10.00 -17.10 -1.30
C PHE A 23 -9.78 -16.89 -2.80
N ILE A 24 -9.23 -15.75 -3.21
CA ILE A 24 -8.89 -15.44 -4.61
C ILE A 24 -7.89 -16.47 -5.15
N GLY A 25 -6.85 -16.83 -4.39
CA GLY A 25 -5.90 -17.86 -4.77
C GLY A 25 -6.53 -19.24 -4.95
N LYS A 26 -7.53 -19.59 -4.14
CA LYS A 26 -8.33 -20.83 -4.33
C LYS A 26 -9.20 -20.75 -5.59
N LEU A 27 -9.77 -19.58 -5.90
CA LEU A 27 -10.53 -19.37 -7.13
C LEU A 27 -9.65 -19.52 -8.37
N PHE A 28 -8.46 -18.91 -8.42
CA PHE A 28 -7.53 -19.05 -9.54
C PHE A 28 -7.10 -20.50 -9.79
N LYS A 29 -6.91 -21.30 -8.73
CA LYS A 29 -6.61 -22.73 -8.86
C LYS A 29 -7.77 -23.55 -9.40
N SER A 30 -9.00 -23.10 -9.16
CA SER A 30 -10.22 -23.87 -9.46
C SER A 30 -10.91 -23.44 -10.75
N LEU A 31 -10.65 -22.22 -11.24
CA LEU A 31 -11.27 -21.61 -12.41
C LEU A 31 -10.19 -21.21 -13.41
N ARG A 32 -10.29 -21.73 -14.64
CA ARG A 32 -9.28 -21.55 -15.69
C ARG A 32 -9.26 -20.14 -16.29
N ASN A 33 -10.37 -19.40 -16.19
CA ASN A 33 -10.57 -18.08 -16.81
C ASN A 33 -11.10 -17.07 -15.78
N LEU A 34 -10.31 -16.75 -14.75
CA LEU A 34 -10.66 -15.68 -13.82
C LEU A 34 -10.39 -14.30 -14.48
N PRO A 35 -11.27 -13.30 -14.33
CA PRO A 35 -11.01 -11.95 -14.79
C PRO A 35 -9.72 -11.38 -14.18
N GLN A 36 -8.94 -10.67 -14.98
CA GLN A 36 -7.67 -10.06 -14.56
C GLN A 36 -7.82 -9.10 -13.37
N GLN A 37 -9.02 -8.53 -13.20
CA GLN A 37 -9.35 -7.64 -12.08
C GLN A 37 -9.10 -8.31 -10.72
N TYR A 38 -9.29 -9.63 -10.60
CA TYR A 38 -9.00 -10.38 -9.37
C TYR A 38 -7.52 -10.39 -8.97
N HIS A 39 -6.62 -10.32 -9.95
CA HIS A 39 -5.21 -10.18 -9.68
C HIS A 39 -4.87 -8.76 -9.20
N GLN A 40 -5.52 -7.74 -9.77
CA GLN A 40 -5.38 -6.36 -9.28
C GLN A 40 -5.88 -6.24 -7.83
N TYR A 41 -6.93 -6.98 -7.46
CA TYR A 41 -7.44 -7.02 -6.09
C TYR A 41 -6.44 -7.65 -5.12
N GLU A 42 -5.82 -8.76 -5.52
CA GLU A 42 -4.77 -9.40 -4.74
C GLU A 42 -3.63 -8.43 -4.43
N VAL A 43 -3.14 -7.70 -5.45
CA VAL A 43 -2.09 -6.68 -5.28
C VAL A 43 -2.53 -5.56 -4.33
N GLN A 44 -3.76 -5.05 -4.45
CA GLN A 44 -4.27 -4.01 -3.56
C GLN A 44 -4.39 -4.49 -2.09
N LEU A 45 -4.86 -5.72 -1.87
CA LEU A 45 -4.97 -6.30 -0.54
C LEU A 45 -3.58 -6.57 0.09
N LEU A 46 -2.59 -6.96 -0.72
CA LEU A 46 -1.20 -7.09 -0.28
C LEU A 46 -0.62 -5.74 0.15
N LEU A 47 -0.90 -4.67 -0.61
CA LEU A 47 -0.51 -3.32 -0.23
C LEU A 47 -1.14 -2.90 1.10
N LEU A 48 -2.43 -3.20 1.31
CA LEU A 48 -3.11 -2.94 2.59
C LEU A 48 -2.46 -3.69 3.75
N ILE A 49 -2.10 -4.96 3.57
CA ILE A 49 -1.37 -5.74 4.59
C ILE A 49 -0.04 -5.06 4.93
N HIS A 50 0.72 -4.63 3.91
CA HIS A 50 1.98 -3.93 4.12
C HIS A 50 1.77 -2.63 4.92
N ILE A 51 0.76 -1.83 4.55
CA ILE A 51 0.40 -0.60 5.25
C ILE A 51 0.07 -0.89 6.73
N THR A 52 -0.76 -1.91 6.99
CA THR A 52 -1.14 -2.27 8.36
C THR A 52 0.04 -2.71 9.20
N PHE A 53 0.99 -3.44 8.61
CA PHE A 53 2.21 -3.84 9.29
C PHE A 53 3.09 -2.64 9.65
N ASN A 54 3.19 -1.65 8.75
CA ASN A 54 3.94 -0.41 9.04
C ASN A 54 3.32 0.38 10.19
N ILE A 55 1.99 0.43 10.29
CA ILE A 55 1.28 1.12 11.39
C ILE A 55 1.45 0.36 12.71
N GLU A 56 1.36 -0.96 12.69
CA GLU A 56 1.54 -1.81 13.88
C GLU A 56 2.93 -1.63 14.48
N ASN A 57 3.98 -1.63 13.65
CA ASN A 57 5.36 -1.54 14.09
C ASN A 57 5.87 -0.11 14.33
N ASN A 58 5.09 0.91 13.98
CA ASN A 58 5.47 2.31 14.16
C ASN A 58 4.46 3.05 15.05
N PRO A 59 4.71 3.16 16.37
CA PRO A 59 3.84 3.86 17.31
C PRO A 59 3.56 5.32 16.94
N ALA A 60 4.47 5.98 16.21
CA ALA A 60 4.30 7.36 15.80
C ALA A 60 3.19 7.52 14.74
N LEU A 61 2.86 6.45 14.01
CA LEU A 61 1.74 6.40 13.06
C LEU A 61 0.42 5.98 13.73
N GLN A 62 0.41 5.69 15.03
CA GLN A 62 -0.80 5.26 15.73
C GLN A 62 -1.62 6.46 16.23
N THR A 63 -1.94 7.37 15.31
CA THR A 63 -2.68 8.59 15.59
C THR A 63 -4.19 8.38 15.46
N LYS A 64 -4.97 9.29 16.06
CA LYS A 64 -6.43 9.28 15.98
C LYS A 64 -6.94 9.42 14.53
N ASP A 65 -6.27 10.23 13.71
CA ASP A 65 -6.68 10.43 12.31
C ASP A 65 -6.46 9.16 11.49
N ILE A 66 -5.31 8.50 11.68
CA ILE A 66 -5.02 7.21 11.06
C ILE A 66 -6.03 6.14 11.52
N LYS A 67 -6.44 6.16 12.79
CA LYS A 67 -7.48 5.26 13.33
C LYS A 67 -8.79 5.36 12.56
N VAL A 68 -9.27 6.57 12.28
CA VAL A 68 -10.56 6.79 11.59
C VAL A 68 -10.53 6.17 10.19
N HIS A 69 -9.44 6.37 9.45
CA HIS A 69 -9.26 5.78 8.13
C HIS A 69 -9.13 4.26 8.20
N LEU A 70 -8.39 3.74 9.18
CA LEU A 70 -8.24 2.30 9.42
C LEU A 70 -9.58 1.61 9.68
N GLU A 71 -10.41 2.17 10.57
CA GLU A 71 -11.72 1.60 10.89
C GLU A 71 -12.67 1.64 9.68
N ALA A 72 -12.67 2.73 8.92
CA ALA A 72 -13.47 2.83 7.70
C ALA A 72 -13.05 1.78 6.66
N THR A 73 -11.74 1.64 6.41
CA THR A 73 -11.19 0.63 5.50
C THR A 73 -11.48 -0.78 6.00
N THR A 74 -11.33 -1.04 7.30
CA THR A 74 -11.64 -2.35 7.92
C THR A 74 -13.08 -2.75 7.69
N LYS A 75 -14.04 -1.83 7.86
CA LYS A 75 -15.47 -2.09 7.60
C LYS A 75 -15.73 -2.46 6.14
N GLU A 76 -15.09 -1.77 5.19
CA GLU A 76 -15.27 -2.06 3.77
C GLU A 76 -14.64 -3.42 3.39
N VAL A 77 -13.44 -3.73 3.89
CA VAL A 77 -12.80 -5.04 3.65
C VAL A 77 -13.58 -6.17 4.32
N ALA A 78 -14.13 -5.98 5.51
CA ALA A 78 -14.99 -6.97 6.16
C ALA A 78 -16.28 -7.20 5.37
N ALA A 79 -16.90 -6.15 4.82
CA ALA A 79 -18.06 -6.27 3.95
C ALA A 79 -17.71 -7.07 2.66
N LEU A 80 -16.57 -6.76 2.05
CA LEU A 80 -16.06 -7.48 0.89
C LEU A 80 -15.75 -8.95 1.20
N GLN A 81 -15.14 -9.22 2.36
CA GLN A 81 -14.91 -10.58 2.85
C GLN A 81 -16.23 -11.33 3.03
N SER A 82 -17.27 -10.71 3.57
CA SER A 82 -18.58 -11.36 3.75
C SER A 82 -19.27 -11.69 2.42
N LEU A 83 -19.04 -10.88 1.38
CA LEU A 83 -19.56 -11.10 0.04
C LEU A 83 -18.81 -12.23 -0.67
N LEU A 84 -17.48 -12.20 -0.63
CA LEU A 84 -16.62 -13.14 -1.35
C LEU A 84 -16.45 -14.46 -0.59
N CYS A 85 -16.10 -14.39 0.68
CA CYS A 85 -15.76 -15.52 1.55
C CYS A 85 -16.97 -16.00 2.37
N ARG A 86 -18.16 -16.16 1.76
CA ARG A 86 -19.33 -16.68 2.49
C ARG A 86 -18.98 -17.99 3.21
N PRO A 87 -19.34 -18.16 4.49
CA PRO A 87 -18.78 -19.18 5.39
C PRO A 87 -19.13 -20.65 5.08
N LYS A 88 -19.59 -21.01 3.87
CA LYS A 88 -20.09 -22.36 3.57
C LYS A 88 -19.74 -22.90 2.18
N ILE A 89 -18.63 -22.48 1.58
CA ILE A 89 -18.24 -22.99 0.26
C ILE A 89 -17.04 -23.92 0.40
N ALA A 90 -17.33 -25.20 0.61
CA ALA A 90 -16.33 -26.25 0.47
C ALA A 90 -15.98 -26.39 -1.03
N PHE A 91 -14.76 -26.01 -1.40
CA PHE A 91 -14.21 -26.16 -2.76
C PHE A 91 -14.02 -27.62 -3.21
N ALA A 92 -14.55 -28.59 -2.46
CA ALA A 92 -14.35 -30.02 -2.66
C ALA A 92 -15.07 -30.60 -3.89
N ARG A 93 -15.96 -29.84 -4.57
CA ARG A 93 -16.68 -30.31 -5.77
C ARG A 93 -16.69 -29.23 -6.86
N SER A 94 -16.34 -29.59 -8.09
CA SER A 94 -16.29 -28.69 -9.25
C SER A 94 -17.63 -27.98 -9.53
N SER A 95 -18.76 -28.63 -9.27
CA SER A 95 -20.10 -28.04 -9.39
C SER A 95 -20.39 -26.94 -8.38
N VAL A 96 -19.76 -26.97 -7.19
CA VAL A 96 -19.90 -25.95 -6.15
C VAL A 96 -19.09 -24.70 -6.52
N VAL A 97 -17.91 -24.89 -7.09
CA VAL A 97 -17.07 -23.78 -7.60
C VAL A 97 -17.77 -23.07 -8.75
N ARG A 98 -18.38 -23.81 -9.69
CA ARG A 98 -19.13 -23.21 -10.80
C ARG A 98 -20.34 -22.42 -10.32
N ARG A 99 -21.14 -22.96 -9.39
CA ARG A 99 -22.28 -22.22 -8.79
C ARG A 99 -21.84 -20.99 -8.01
N LEU A 100 -20.70 -21.06 -7.33
CA LEU A 100 -20.10 -19.90 -6.67
C LEU A 100 -19.70 -18.85 -7.71
N TRP A 101 -19.11 -19.27 -8.82
CA TRP A 101 -18.78 -18.37 -9.92
C TRP A 101 -20.02 -17.71 -10.51
N ASP A 102 -21.09 -18.47 -10.80
CA ASP A 102 -22.36 -17.92 -11.30
C ASP A 102 -22.97 -16.92 -10.29
N THR A 103 -22.78 -17.17 -9.00
CA THR A 103 -23.20 -16.25 -7.94
C THR A 103 -22.35 -14.98 -7.93
N ILE A 104 -21.03 -15.11 -8.04
CA ILE A 104 -20.08 -13.99 -8.09
C ILE A 104 -20.30 -13.15 -9.35
N GLU A 105 -20.55 -13.78 -10.49
CA GLU A 105 -20.91 -13.12 -11.75
C GLU A 105 -22.19 -12.29 -11.58
N GLY A 106 -23.20 -12.83 -10.86
CA GLY A 106 -24.39 -12.08 -10.47
C GLY A 106 -24.14 -10.88 -9.53
N PHE A 107 -23.00 -10.85 -8.83
CA PHE A 107 -22.58 -9.75 -7.96
C PHE A 107 -21.36 -8.97 -8.48
N GLU A 108 -20.93 -9.21 -9.73
CA GLU A 108 -19.66 -8.70 -10.25
C GLU A 108 -19.60 -7.17 -10.16
N GLN A 109 -20.67 -6.48 -10.57
CA GLN A 109 -20.75 -5.02 -10.47
C GLN A 109 -20.65 -4.53 -9.02
N GLN A 110 -21.25 -5.24 -8.06
CA GLN A 110 -21.20 -4.86 -6.64
C GLN A 110 -19.80 -5.08 -6.05
N VAL A 111 -19.16 -6.19 -6.41
CA VAL A 111 -17.79 -6.54 -6.04
C VAL A 111 -16.83 -5.48 -6.61
N SER A 112 -16.92 -5.18 -7.91
CA SER A 112 -16.09 -4.18 -8.58
C SER A 112 -16.29 -2.77 -8.02
N SER A 113 -17.53 -2.37 -7.71
CA SER A 113 -17.82 -1.06 -7.10
C SER A 113 -17.20 -0.91 -5.71
N ARG A 114 -17.31 -1.93 -4.87
CA ARG A 114 -16.68 -1.94 -3.53
C ARG A 114 -15.17 -1.93 -3.60
N LEU A 115 -14.61 -2.54 -4.63
CA LEU A 115 -13.16 -2.59 -4.85
C LEU A 115 -12.60 -1.27 -5.32
N GLU A 116 -13.29 -0.55 -6.20
CA GLU A 116 -12.87 0.81 -6.55
C GLU A 116 -12.95 1.74 -5.35
N ARG A 117 -13.98 1.58 -4.50
CA ARG A 117 -14.05 2.29 -3.22
C ARG A 117 -12.87 1.92 -2.30
N LEU A 118 -12.53 0.64 -2.18
CA LEU A 118 -11.39 0.18 -1.39
C LEU A 118 -10.07 0.77 -1.90
N ARG A 119 -9.89 0.87 -3.22
CA ARG A 119 -8.73 1.51 -3.84
C ARG A 119 -8.61 2.97 -3.43
N GLN A 120 -9.72 3.72 -3.50
CA GLN A 120 -9.76 5.12 -3.06
C GLN A 120 -9.44 5.25 -1.57
N MET A 121 -9.99 4.39 -0.72
CA MET A 121 -9.72 4.39 0.72
C MET A 121 -8.25 4.05 1.03
N THR A 122 -7.64 3.15 0.26
CA THR A 122 -6.21 2.80 0.38
C THR A 122 -5.33 4.00 0.03
N ILE A 123 -5.65 4.72 -1.05
CA ILE A 123 -4.94 5.94 -1.45
C ILE A 123 -5.06 7.00 -0.34
N VAL A 124 -6.26 7.21 0.20
CA VAL A 124 -6.46 8.16 1.30
C VAL A 124 -5.63 7.76 2.53
N LEU A 125 -5.64 6.48 2.91
CA LEU A 125 -4.85 5.99 4.04
C LEU A 125 -3.35 6.22 3.81
N GLN A 126 -2.85 5.97 2.61
CA GLN A 126 -1.45 6.21 2.25
C GLN A 126 -1.08 7.70 2.34
N ILE A 127 -1.91 8.59 1.79
CA ILE A 127 -1.69 10.04 1.88
C ILE A 127 -1.68 10.50 3.34
N SER A 128 -2.58 9.99 4.19
CA SER A 128 -2.62 10.32 5.62
C SER A 128 -1.34 9.88 6.34
N LEU A 129 -0.76 8.72 5.98
CA LEU A 129 0.52 8.26 6.53
C LEU A 129 1.69 9.13 6.08
N GLU A 130 1.74 9.49 4.79
CA GLU A 130 2.77 10.38 4.24
C GLU A 130 2.70 11.78 4.87
N SER A 131 1.48 12.27 5.13
CA SER A 131 1.25 13.54 5.82
C SER A 131 1.77 13.51 7.25
N GLU A 132 1.47 12.45 8.02
CA GLU A 132 1.96 12.33 9.39
C GLU A 132 3.49 12.18 9.44
N ASN A 133 4.08 11.38 8.54
CA ASN A 133 5.54 11.29 8.41
C ASN A 133 6.17 12.66 8.11
N THR A 134 5.60 13.42 7.18
CA THR A 134 6.08 14.77 6.83
C THR A 134 5.99 15.70 8.04
N ARG A 135 4.90 15.62 8.81
CA ARG A 135 4.71 16.40 10.04
C ARG A 135 5.77 16.07 11.09
N GLN A 136 6.08 14.78 11.28
CA GLN A 136 7.11 14.35 12.22
C GLN A 136 8.49 14.87 11.84
N VAL A 137 8.89 14.73 10.56
CA VAL A 137 10.16 15.26 10.05
C VAL A 137 10.25 16.77 10.27
N TYR A 138 9.15 17.50 10.01
CA TYR A 138 9.08 18.93 10.27
C TYR A 138 9.29 19.29 11.75
N CYS A 139 8.64 18.57 12.67
CA CYS A 139 8.81 18.76 14.11
C CYS A 139 10.25 18.48 14.57
N ILE A 140 10.87 17.41 14.07
CA ILE A 140 12.28 17.08 14.37
C ILE A 140 13.18 18.22 13.88
N ARG A 141 12.99 18.70 12.65
CA ARG A 141 13.79 19.79 12.09
C ARG A 141 13.65 21.08 12.91
N GLN A 142 12.45 21.41 13.37
CA GLN A 142 12.25 22.54 14.27
C GLN A 142 12.98 22.34 15.61
N GLY A 143 12.91 21.14 16.18
CA GLY A 143 13.62 20.80 17.42
C GLY A 143 15.14 20.96 17.28
N VAL A 144 15.72 20.43 16.21
CA VAL A 144 17.16 20.58 15.88
C VAL A 144 17.53 22.06 15.71
N ASN A 145 16.73 22.84 14.99
CA ASN A 145 16.98 24.26 14.81
C ASN A 145 16.96 25.02 16.15
N ARG A 146 16.02 24.69 17.04
CA ARG A 146 15.96 25.28 18.40
C ARG A 146 17.18 24.93 19.23
N LEU A 147 17.63 23.67 19.20
CA LEU A 147 18.84 23.26 19.90
C LEU A 147 20.06 23.99 19.37
N ASN A 148 20.23 24.08 18.05
CA ASN A 148 21.33 24.83 17.44
C ASN A 148 21.33 26.30 17.83
N THR A 149 20.16 26.95 17.90
CA THR A 149 20.07 28.34 18.39
C THR A 149 20.44 28.45 19.87
N LEU A 150 20.05 27.49 20.71
CA LEU A 150 20.42 27.48 22.12
C LEU A 150 21.91 27.27 22.29
N PHE A 151 22.55 26.38 21.53
CA PHE A 151 24.01 26.19 21.55
C PHE A 151 24.77 27.43 21.05
N ALA A 152 24.24 28.12 20.04
CA ALA A 152 24.81 29.38 19.57
C ALA A 152 24.70 30.52 20.61
N ILE A 153 23.61 30.54 21.40
CA ILE A 153 23.38 31.53 22.47
C ILE A 153 24.13 31.17 23.76
N SER A 154 24.29 29.87 24.07
CA SER A 154 24.88 29.40 25.32
C SER A 154 26.40 29.53 25.40
N GLY A 155 27.06 30.01 24.35
CA GLY A 155 28.45 30.49 24.43
C GLY A 155 29.41 29.54 25.14
N VAL A 156 29.26 28.22 24.97
CA VAL A 156 30.35 27.29 25.30
C VAL A 156 31.37 27.44 24.18
N GLY A 157 32.14 28.51 24.31
CA GLY A 157 33.31 28.74 23.50
C GLY A 157 34.35 27.70 23.84
N ASP A 158 34.44 26.67 23.01
CA ASP A 158 35.76 26.18 22.64
C ASP A 158 36.19 26.99 21.41
N GLN A 159 36.94 28.05 21.70
CA GLN A 159 37.81 28.67 20.71
C GLN A 159 38.85 27.63 20.29
N GLY A 160 38.57 26.96 19.17
CA GLY A 160 39.45 25.98 18.57
C GLY A 160 39.50 26.13 17.06
N ALA A 161 40.09 27.24 16.61
CA ALA A 161 40.59 27.49 15.26
C ALA A 161 39.59 27.50 14.09
N ALA A 162 39.45 28.70 13.53
CA ALA A 162 38.95 28.96 12.19
C ALA A 162 39.50 27.97 11.14
N ARG A 163 38.61 27.34 10.40
CA ARG A 163 38.82 27.10 8.97
C ARG A 163 37.58 27.55 8.21
N ALA A 164 37.76 28.65 7.48
CA ALA A 164 36.90 29.01 6.38
C ALA A 164 36.81 27.81 5.43
N MET A 165 35.61 27.30 5.21
CA MET A 165 35.27 26.63 3.98
C MET A 165 34.12 27.41 3.36
N ASP A 166 34.53 28.31 2.47
CA ASP A 166 33.77 28.75 1.33
C ASP A 166 33.13 27.53 0.64
N ASN A 167 31.82 27.60 0.45
CA ASN A 167 31.11 26.82 -0.57
C ASN A 167 29.76 27.51 -0.79
N SER A 168 29.84 28.62 -1.51
CA SER A 168 28.80 28.99 -2.46
C SER A 168 28.48 27.79 -3.35
N ASP A 169 27.40 27.05 -3.07
CA ASP A 169 26.63 26.25 -4.05
C ASP A 169 25.56 25.38 -3.37
N VAL A 170 24.53 26.00 -2.77
CA VAL A 170 23.23 25.33 -2.59
C VAL A 170 22.10 26.36 -2.76
N SER A 171 22.06 26.99 -3.94
CA SER A 171 20.90 27.80 -4.33
C SER A 171 20.78 27.85 -5.84
N ARG A 172 20.22 26.79 -6.43
CA ARG A 172 19.53 26.75 -7.73
C ARG A 172 19.16 25.31 -8.09
N GLN A 173 17.92 24.91 -7.80
CA GLN A 173 17.02 24.21 -8.74
C GLN A 173 15.77 23.69 -8.04
N THR A 174 14.84 24.60 -7.78
CA THR A 174 13.42 24.33 -8.01
C THR A 174 13.04 25.07 -9.29
N HIS A 175 12.83 24.35 -10.39
CA HIS A 175 11.91 24.81 -11.43
C HIS A 175 11.40 23.63 -12.27
N LEU A 176 10.07 23.58 -12.37
CA LEU A 176 9.23 22.68 -13.16
C LEU A 176 9.71 22.42 -14.60
N SER A 177 9.37 21.24 -15.15
CA SER A 177 8.68 21.14 -16.44
C SER A 177 7.99 19.79 -16.64
N VAL A 178 6.66 19.85 -16.74
CA VAL A 178 5.80 18.92 -17.47
C VAL A 178 5.95 19.23 -18.96
N HIS A 179 6.34 18.26 -19.80
CA HIS A 179 5.65 17.93 -21.06
C HIS A 179 6.37 16.83 -21.88
N LEU A 180 5.59 15.80 -22.21
CA LEU A 180 5.48 15.07 -23.48
C LEU A 180 6.57 15.24 -24.56
N ALA A 181 7.10 14.11 -25.01
CA ALA A 181 7.24 13.66 -26.42
C ALA A 181 8.32 12.56 -26.47
N ASP A 182 7.99 11.32 -26.79
CA ASP A 182 7.91 10.84 -28.19
C ASP A 182 9.26 10.93 -28.91
N LYS A 183 9.96 9.79 -29.00
CA LYS A 183 10.52 9.21 -30.23
C LYS A 183 11.33 7.96 -29.95
N GLY A 184 11.06 6.94 -30.76
CA GLY A 184 11.61 5.59 -30.61
C GLY A 184 13.05 5.38 -31.08
N ALA A 185 13.56 4.22 -30.71
CA ALA A 185 14.60 3.41 -31.34
C ALA A 185 14.49 2.05 -30.64
N LYS A 186 13.91 0.99 -31.22
CA LYS A 186 14.32 0.21 -32.40
C LYS A 186 15.73 -0.40 -32.21
N ASP A 187 15.74 -1.74 -32.23
CA ASP A 187 16.88 -2.67 -32.27
C ASP A 187 17.68 -2.82 -30.97
N ARG A 188 18.14 -3.99 -30.47
CA ARG A 188 18.12 -5.44 -30.76
C ARG A 188 18.71 -6.06 -29.46
N PHE A 189 18.39 -7.26 -29.00
CA PHE A 189 18.92 -8.54 -29.51
C PHE A 189 18.21 -9.73 -28.81
N PRO A 190 18.30 -10.95 -29.41
CA PRO A 190 17.44 -12.12 -29.19
C PRO A 190 18.11 -13.20 -28.33
N ILE A 191 17.31 -14.18 -27.86
CA ILE A 191 17.59 -15.61 -27.57
C ILE A 191 16.18 -16.16 -27.21
N GLY A 192 15.64 -17.27 -27.70
CA GLY A 192 16.11 -18.38 -28.50
C GLY A 192 14.97 -19.41 -28.48
N GLU A 193 14.70 -20.02 -29.63
CA GLU A 193 13.70 -21.07 -29.85
C GLU A 193 13.98 -22.37 -29.08
N ARG A 194 12.96 -23.25 -29.09
CA ARG A 194 12.92 -24.72 -28.86
C ARG A 194 12.22 -25.12 -27.55
N CYS A 195 11.29 -26.07 -27.50
CA CYS A 195 11.02 -27.23 -28.36
C CYS A 195 9.50 -27.48 -28.50
N ARG A 196 9.04 -27.68 -29.74
CA ARG A 196 8.03 -28.70 -30.06
C ARG A 196 8.76 -30.03 -30.24
N LEU A 197 8.23 -31.10 -29.67
CA LEU A 197 8.46 -32.47 -30.14
C LEU A 197 7.11 -33.19 -30.14
N HIS A 198 6.70 -33.57 -31.35
CA HIS A 198 5.63 -34.52 -31.64
C HIS A 198 6.19 -35.94 -31.68
N ALA A 199 5.24 -36.89 -31.65
CA ALA A 199 5.29 -38.32 -31.99
C ALA A 199 5.62 -39.25 -30.82
N ARG A 200 4.81 -40.27 -30.53
CA ARG A 200 3.96 -41.09 -31.40
C ARG A 200 2.57 -41.32 -30.81
#